data_AF-A0A0P9L8F2-F1
#
_entry.id   AF-A0A0P9L8F2-F1
#
_cell.length_a   1.000
_cell.length_b   1.000
_cell.length_c   1.000
_cell.angle_alpha   90.00
_cell.angle_beta   90.00
_cell.angle_gamma   90.00
#
_symmetry.space_group_name_H-M   'P 1'
#
loop_
_entity.id
_entity.type
_entity.pdbx_description
1 polymer ?
#
loop_
_entity_poly.entity_id
_entity_poly.type
_entity_poly.pdbx_seq_one_letter_code
_entity_poly.pdbx_strand_id
1 'polypeptide(L)'
;PEKYPDRASFAPITSFHHRRDLDSVQRELREFKGVSVIIYDQTCATEKRRRRKRGTMPDLEKRALINPAVCEGCGDCRVKSGCLSVLPKETAQGRKREIDQNACNKDFSCVEGFCPSFVTVHGGTLRKPALPKQAEAFARLPEPVLPSLERPFNILLPGVGGTGVTTVGAMLGYAANLEGKGCSVLDQAGLAQKFGPVVSHIRIAARQQDLFAVRIAAGEAHLLLGCDLLVAAGPDAIAKLDSRFSHAVVNSQQTPTAEFTRNPDAVFPAEAMKQTIIDAVGAEKTHFVEATSLATRLMGDSIASNLFMLGYAFQSGLIPLTSAAIEKAIELNGVAVTLNQQAFLWGRRTAHDPAAVEAFVNPQQQVSEPQPLSLEQRIHDNVSTLQQYQNSAYAERYLRLV
;
A
#
# COMPACT_ATOMS: atom_id res chain seq x y z
N PRO A 1 24.63 16.96 -10.57
CA PRO A 1 25.56 17.91 -11.24
C PRO A 1 24.91 19.25 -11.62
N GLU A 2 23.82 19.22 -12.39
CA GLU A 2 23.17 20.43 -12.95
C GLU A 2 22.53 21.37 -11.91
N LYS A 3 22.21 20.86 -10.72
CA LYS A 3 21.65 21.64 -9.60
C LYS A 3 22.60 22.73 -9.08
N TYR A 4 23.91 22.53 -9.26
CA TYR A 4 24.96 23.42 -8.74
C TYR A 4 25.71 24.07 -9.91
N PRO A 5 25.19 25.18 -10.45
CA PRO A 5 25.80 25.88 -11.58
C PRO A 5 27.12 26.56 -11.18
N ASP A 6 27.23 27.01 -9.93
CA ASP A 6 28.46 27.54 -9.35
C ASP A 6 29.03 26.55 -8.32
N ARG A 7 30.36 26.40 -8.35
CA ARG A 7 31.13 25.48 -7.49
C ARG A 7 32.13 26.21 -6.60
N ALA A 8 32.25 27.54 -6.71
CA ALA A 8 33.23 28.34 -5.99
C ALA A 8 33.10 28.25 -4.45
N SER A 9 31.89 27.99 -3.94
CA SER A 9 31.64 27.82 -2.51
C SER A 9 32.02 26.45 -1.95
N PHE A 10 32.44 25.49 -2.79
CA PHE A 10 32.82 24.14 -2.37
C PHE A 10 34.34 24.01 -2.26
N ALA A 11 34.80 23.07 -1.44
CA ALA A 11 36.23 22.78 -1.34
C ALA A 11 36.78 22.35 -2.71
N PRO A 12 38.04 22.70 -3.07
CA PRO A 12 38.60 22.39 -4.39
C PRO A 12 38.59 20.90 -4.77
N ILE A 13 38.61 20.00 -3.78
CA ILE A 13 38.57 18.55 -3.98
C ILE A 13 37.15 17.99 -4.23
N THR A 14 36.10 18.80 -4.07
CA THR A 14 34.72 18.34 -4.24
C THR A 14 34.40 18.07 -5.71
N SER A 15 34.00 16.83 -6.01
CA SER A 15 33.49 16.42 -7.32
C SER A 15 31.97 16.22 -7.29
N PHE A 16 31.32 16.41 -8.44
CA PHE A 16 29.86 16.35 -8.57
C PHE A 16 29.48 15.31 -9.62
N HIS A 17 28.81 14.25 -9.18
CA HIS A 17 28.46 13.12 -10.02
C HIS A 17 26.95 12.98 -10.19
N HIS A 18 26.50 12.33 -11.26
CA HIS A 18 25.09 11.98 -11.39
C HIS A 18 24.81 10.76 -10.52
N ARG A 19 23.54 10.55 -10.12
CA ARG A 19 23.18 9.38 -9.26
C ARG A 19 23.54 8.03 -9.88
N ARG A 20 23.69 7.99 -11.22
CA ARG A 20 24.05 6.79 -11.98
C ARG A 20 25.48 6.34 -11.71
N ASP A 21 26.33 7.25 -11.24
CA ASP A 21 27.74 7.00 -11.01
C ASP A 21 28.01 6.59 -9.55
N LEU A 22 26.96 6.42 -8.72
CA LEU A 22 27.09 6.19 -7.29
C LEU A 22 27.97 4.98 -6.94
N ASP A 23 27.80 3.84 -7.62
CA ASP A 23 28.62 2.64 -7.37
C ASP A 23 30.09 2.90 -7.69
N SER A 24 30.37 3.58 -8.81
CA SER A 24 31.73 3.98 -9.20
C SER A 24 32.36 4.90 -8.15
N VAL A 25 31.63 5.92 -7.71
CA VAL A 25 32.08 6.87 -6.68
C VAL A 25 32.30 6.17 -5.34
N GLN A 26 31.44 5.22 -4.96
CA GLN A 26 31.61 4.43 -3.73
C GLN A 26 32.86 3.55 -3.79
N ARG A 27 33.19 2.98 -4.95
CA ARG A 27 34.42 2.19 -5.15
C ARG A 27 35.65 3.08 -5.13
N GLU A 28 35.61 4.23 -5.79
CA GLU A 28 36.71 5.20 -5.79
C GLU A 28 37.01 5.70 -4.36
N LEU A 29 35.98 6.10 -3.62
CA LEU A 29 36.13 6.63 -2.26
C LEU A 29 36.50 5.58 -1.22
N ARG A 30 36.34 4.29 -1.52
CA ARG A 30 36.85 3.19 -0.71
C ARG A 30 38.38 3.13 -0.71
N GLU A 31 38.99 3.45 -1.85
CA GLU A 31 40.45 3.47 -2.02
C GLU A 31 41.08 4.81 -1.61
N PHE A 32 40.27 5.80 -1.25
CA PHE A 32 40.73 7.13 -0.86
C PHE A 32 41.48 7.08 0.47
N LYS A 33 42.73 7.53 0.49
CA LYS A 33 43.54 7.58 1.72
C LYS A 33 43.05 8.70 2.63
N GLY A 34 42.54 8.34 3.81
CA GLY A 34 42.03 9.27 4.81
C GLY A 34 40.51 9.14 4.99
N VAL A 35 39.83 10.25 5.28
CA VAL A 35 38.37 10.27 5.43
C VAL A 35 37.74 10.71 4.11
N SER A 36 36.94 9.84 3.51
CA SER A 36 36.07 10.18 2.38
C SER A 36 34.65 10.45 2.85
N VAL A 37 33.94 11.35 2.16
CA VAL A 37 32.54 11.71 2.47
C VAL A 37 31.74 11.72 1.17
N ILE A 38 30.57 11.09 1.19
CA ILE A 38 29.58 11.18 0.11
C ILE A 38 28.38 11.97 0.64
N ILE A 39 28.05 13.07 -0.04
CA ILE A 39 26.84 13.85 0.24
C ILE A 39 25.81 13.53 -0.85
N TYR A 40 24.78 12.75 -0.49
CA TYR A 40 23.70 12.40 -1.39
C TYR A 40 22.61 13.48 -1.39
N ASP A 41 22.77 14.49 -2.24
CA ASP A 41 21.79 15.57 -2.40
C ASP A 41 20.78 15.27 -3.51
N GLN A 42 19.80 14.43 -3.18
CA GLN A 42 18.65 14.17 -4.03
C GLN A 42 17.37 14.18 -3.21
N THR A 43 16.34 14.88 -3.68
CA THR A 43 15.01 14.82 -3.06
C THR A 43 14.47 13.40 -3.14
N CYS A 44 14.19 12.79 -1.99
CA CYS A 44 13.66 11.44 -1.91
C CYS A 44 12.25 11.37 -2.52
N ALA A 45 11.83 10.16 -2.86
CA ALA A 45 10.54 9.89 -3.52
C ALA A 45 9.34 10.40 -2.69
N THR A 46 9.36 10.18 -1.38
CA THR A 46 8.30 10.62 -0.45
C THR A 46 8.17 12.14 -0.43
N GLU A 47 9.29 12.85 -0.36
CA GLU A 47 9.30 14.32 -0.36
C GLU A 47 8.88 14.89 -1.72
N LYS A 48 9.27 14.26 -2.84
CA LYS A 48 8.75 14.64 -4.18
C LYS A 48 7.22 14.52 -4.24
N ARG A 49 6.66 13.40 -3.75
CA ARG A 49 5.20 13.20 -3.69
C ARG A 49 4.52 14.25 -2.82
N ARG A 50 5.09 14.56 -1.66
CA ARG A 50 4.59 15.60 -0.74
C ARG A 50 4.61 16.98 -1.39
N ARG A 51 5.71 17.38 -2.02
CA ARG A 51 5.85 18.66 -2.72
C ARG A 51 4.87 18.80 -3.87
N ARG A 52 4.68 17.74 -4.67
CA ARG A 52 3.68 17.72 -5.75
C ARG A 52 2.25 17.88 -5.20
N LYS A 53 1.90 17.16 -4.13
CA LYS A 53 0.59 17.33 -3.46
C LYS A 53 0.38 18.75 -2.91
N ARG A 54 1.45 19.42 -2.48
CA ARG A 54 1.42 20.82 -1.99
C ARG A 54 1.55 21.87 -3.09
N GLY A 55 1.69 21.46 -4.36
CA GLY A 55 1.92 22.37 -5.48
C GLY A 55 3.31 23.03 -5.50
N THR A 56 4.24 22.65 -4.61
CA THR A 56 5.61 23.22 -4.55
C THR A 56 6.60 22.48 -5.45
N MET A 57 6.13 21.54 -6.27
CA MET A 57 6.90 20.86 -7.31
C MET A 57 5.95 20.49 -8.45
N PRO A 58 6.30 20.76 -9.72
CA PRO A 58 5.46 20.39 -10.85
C PRO A 58 5.17 18.88 -10.87
N ASP A 59 3.91 18.53 -11.11
CA ASP A 59 3.57 17.14 -11.45
C ASP A 59 3.88 16.91 -12.93
N LEU A 60 4.49 15.77 -13.23
CA LEU A 60 4.82 15.41 -14.61
C LEU A 60 3.55 14.88 -15.28
N GLU A 61 3.12 15.51 -16.37
CA GLU A 61 2.01 15.05 -17.22
C GLU A 61 2.44 13.88 -18.13
N LYS A 62 3.12 12.91 -17.53
CA LYS A 62 3.65 11.71 -18.18
C LYS A 62 3.32 10.51 -17.29
N ARG A 63 2.85 9.43 -17.89
CA ARG A 63 2.57 8.17 -17.19
C ARG A 63 3.14 7.00 -17.98
N ALA A 64 3.78 6.07 -17.29
CA ALA A 64 4.21 4.81 -17.86
C ALA A 64 3.16 3.74 -17.51
N LEU A 65 2.77 2.96 -18.51
CA LEU A 65 1.91 1.79 -18.41
C LEU A 65 2.63 0.59 -19.01
N ILE A 66 2.20 -0.61 -18.63
CA ILE A 66 2.69 -1.87 -19.19
C ILE A 66 1.51 -2.53 -19.90
N ASN A 67 1.67 -2.86 -21.18
CA ASN A 67 0.70 -3.65 -21.92
C ASN A 67 0.83 -5.13 -21.51
N PRO A 68 -0.14 -5.72 -20.79
CA PRO A 68 -0.04 -7.10 -20.34
C PRO A 68 -0.05 -8.12 -21.49
N ALA A 69 -0.54 -7.75 -22.68
CA ALA A 69 -0.51 -8.62 -23.85
C ALA A 69 0.90 -8.79 -24.45
N VAL A 70 1.85 -7.89 -24.11
CA VAL A 70 3.25 -7.93 -24.60
C VAL A 70 4.23 -8.28 -23.49
N CYS A 71 3.84 -8.04 -22.23
CA CYS A 71 4.70 -8.31 -21.09
C CYS A 71 4.93 -9.82 -20.94
N GLU A 72 6.16 -10.24 -20.67
CA GLU A 72 6.46 -11.66 -20.35
C GLU A 72 6.89 -11.87 -18.90
N GLY A 73 6.65 -10.89 -18.03
CA GLY A 73 6.96 -11.04 -16.60
C GLY A 73 8.45 -11.04 -16.25
N CYS A 74 9.36 -10.92 -17.23
CA CYS A 74 10.82 -11.12 -17.14
C CYS A 74 11.56 -10.33 -16.05
N GLY A 75 11.00 -9.22 -15.59
CA GLY A 75 11.54 -8.45 -14.47
C GLY A 75 12.66 -7.47 -14.80
N ASP A 76 13.09 -7.31 -16.06
CA ASP A 76 14.14 -6.33 -16.42
C ASP A 76 13.81 -4.89 -15.96
N CYS A 77 12.54 -4.49 -16.09
CA CYS A 77 12.04 -3.23 -15.55
C CYS A 77 12.30 -3.06 -14.04
N ARG A 78 12.31 -4.15 -13.26
CA ARG A 78 12.68 -4.13 -11.82
C ARG A 78 14.18 -4.14 -11.63
N VAL A 79 14.94 -4.91 -12.41
CA VAL A 79 16.41 -4.92 -12.35
C VAL A 79 16.97 -3.51 -12.52
N LYS A 80 16.40 -2.73 -13.46
CA LYS A 80 16.82 -1.34 -13.69
C LYS A 80 16.37 -0.35 -12.62
N SER A 81 15.21 -0.57 -12.01
CA SER A 81 14.57 0.45 -11.16
C SER A 81 14.51 0.15 -9.67
N GLY A 82 14.65 -1.12 -9.27
CA GLY A 82 14.30 -1.59 -7.91
C GLY A 82 12.86 -1.25 -7.51
N CYS A 83 11.97 -0.97 -8.47
CA CYS A 83 10.72 -0.28 -8.19
C CYS A 83 9.65 -1.23 -7.66
N LEU A 84 9.22 -0.98 -6.43
CA LEU A 84 8.11 -1.65 -5.77
C LEU A 84 6.72 -1.20 -6.29
N SER A 85 6.66 -0.16 -7.13
CA SER A 85 5.43 0.24 -7.82
C SER A 85 5.23 -0.49 -9.15
N VAL A 86 6.19 -1.31 -9.58
CA VAL A 86 5.93 -2.36 -10.58
C VAL A 86 5.33 -3.54 -9.80
N LEU A 87 4.14 -3.99 -10.14
CA LEU A 87 3.42 -5.07 -9.45
C LEU A 87 3.32 -6.30 -10.36
N PRO A 88 3.24 -7.53 -9.81
CA PRO A 88 2.78 -8.68 -10.58
C PRO A 88 1.30 -8.48 -10.98
N LYS A 89 0.94 -8.97 -12.16
CA LYS A 89 -0.44 -9.02 -12.64
C LYS A 89 -0.72 -10.42 -13.16
N GLU A 90 -1.56 -11.18 -12.47
CA GLU A 90 -1.94 -12.52 -12.94
C GLU A 90 -2.91 -12.41 -14.12
N THR A 91 -2.67 -13.22 -15.16
CA THR A 91 -3.50 -13.29 -16.36
C THR A 91 -3.63 -14.74 -16.80
N ALA A 92 -4.62 -15.03 -17.65
CA ALA A 92 -4.80 -16.36 -18.24
C ALA A 92 -3.54 -16.87 -18.96
N GLN A 93 -2.73 -15.96 -19.52
CA GLN A 93 -1.48 -16.26 -20.21
C GLN A 93 -0.25 -16.37 -19.28
N GLY A 94 -0.47 -16.32 -17.96
CA GLY A 94 0.56 -16.36 -16.92
C GLY A 94 0.81 -15.00 -16.26
N ARG A 95 1.83 -14.95 -15.42
CA ARG A 95 2.19 -13.76 -14.63
C ARG A 95 2.80 -12.67 -15.52
N LYS A 96 2.22 -11.48 -15.44
CA LYS A 96 2.61 -10.26 -16.16
C LYS A 96 3.02 -9.17 -15.17
N ARG A 97 3.27 -7.96 -15.65
CA ARG A 97 3.58 -6.78 -14.82
C ARG A 97 2.61 -5.65 -15.08
N GLU A 98 2.40 -4.83 -14.07
CA GLU A 98 1.71 -3.55 -14.19
C GLU A 98 2.39 -2.48 -13.33
N ILE A 99 2.06 -1.21 -13.57
CA ILE A 99 2.52 -0.11 -12.72
C ILE A 99 1.36 0.36 -11.86
N ASP A 100 1.54 0.32 -10.54
CA ASP A 100 0.68 1.00 -9.58
C ASP A 100 0.76 2.51 -9.81
N GLN A 101 -0.30 3.06 -10.42
CA GLN A 101 -0.37 4.47 -10.76
C GLN A 101 -0.57 5.40 -9.55
N ASN A 102 -1.01 4.86 -8.41
CA ASN A 102 -1.23 5.60 -7.17
C ASN A 102 0.06 5.69 -6.34
N ALA A 103 0.91 4.66 -6.41
CA ALA A 103 2.21 4.58 -5.73
C ALA A 103 3.41 5.04 -6.57
N CYS A 104 3.25 5.14 -7.90
CA CYS A 104 4.31 5.55 -8.81
C CYS A 104 4.76 7.00 -8.58
N ASN A 105 6.07 7.20 -8.46
CA ASN A 105 6.67 8.53 -8.28
C ASN A 105 7.05 9.22 -9.60
N LYS A 106 6.73 8.63 -10.75
CA LYS A 106 7.04 9.18 -12.08
C LYS A 106 8.51 9.56 -12.26
N ASP A 107 9.43 8.71 -11.80
CA ASP A 107 10.88 8.86 -12.10
C ASP A 107 11.29 8.13 -13.38
N PHE A 108 10.43 7.27 -13.91
CA PHE A 108 10.57 6.53 -15.16
C PHE A 108 11.82 5.65 -15.28
N SER A 109 12.50 5.36 -14.17
CA SER A 109 13.70 4.49 -14.17
C SER A 109 13.38 3.08 -14.68
N CYS A 110 12.13 2.63 -14.55
CA CYS A 110 11.67 1.34 -15.09
C CYS A 110 11.63 1.28 -16.62
N VAL A 111 11.51 2.43 -17.30
CA VAL A 111 11.50 2.54 -18.77
C VAL A 111 12.91 2.43 -19.36
N GLU A 112 13.95 2.55 -18.53
CA GLU A 112 15.35 2.31 -18.95
C GLU A 112 15.63 0.82 -19.23
N GLY A 113 14.69 -0.08 -18.92
CA GLY A 113 14.75 -1.48 -19.28
C GLY A 113 14.46 -1.74 -20.76
N PHE A 114 15.01 -2.82 -21.30
CA PHE A 114 14.74 -3.27 -22.65
C PHE A 114 13.42 -4.06 -22.68
N CYS A 115 12.30 -3.35 -22.56
CA CYS A 115 11.00 -3.97 -22.48
C CYS A 115 10.02 -3.36 -23.51
N PRO A 116 9.59 -4.14 -24.53
CA PRO A 116 8.69 -3.65 -25.57
C PRO A 116 7.26 -3.42 -25.07
N SER A 117 6.94 -3.82 -23.85
CA SER A 117 5.59 -3.68 -23.27
C SER A 117 5.29 -2.29 -22.70
N PHE A 118 6.30 -1.41 -22.55
CA PHE A 118 6.08 -0.07 -22.01
C PHE A 118 5.34 0.83 -22.99
N VAL A 119 4.29 1.46 -22.49
CA VAL A 119 3.57 2.53 -23.19
C VAL A 119 3.64 3.78 -22.33
N THR A 120 4.05 4.89 -22.92
CA THR A 120 4.08 6.19 -22.24
C THR A 120 2.95 7.08 -22.76
N VAL A 121 2.12 7.58 -21.86
CA VAL A 121 1.03 8.51 -22.18
C VAL A 121 1.41 9.91 -21.68
N HIS A 122 1.30 10.90 -22.56
CA HIS A 122 1.55 12.31 -22.30
C HIS A 122 0.22 13.07 -22.22
N GLY A 123 0.04 13.94 -21.23
CA GLY A 123 -1.18 14.74 -21.03
C GLY A 123 -2.42 13.94 -20.59
N GLY A 124 -2.34 12.61 -20.53
CA GLY A 124 -3.47 11.75 -20.17
C GLY A 124 -3.73 11.66 -18.66
N THR A 125 -5.01 11.69 -18.30
CA THR A 125 -5.48 11.39 -16.93
C THR A 125 -5.96 9.95 -16.82
N LEU A 126 -5.81 9.33 -15.65
CA LEU A 126 -6.39 8.01 -15.42
C LEU A 126 -7.91 8.10 -15.50
N ARG A 127 -8.51 7.16 -16.21
CA ARG A 127 -9.95 6.97 -16.19
C ARG A 127 -10.35 6.60 -14.76
N LYS A 128 -11.14 7.45 -14.12
CA LYS A 128 -11.76 7.09 -12.83
C LYS A 128 -12.80 6.01 -13.08
N PRO A 129 -12.88 4.96 -12.24
CA PRO A 129 -13.97 3.99 -12.34
C PRO A 129 -15.29 4.73 -12.22
N ALA A 130 -16.31 4.25 -12.94
CA ALA A 130 -17.67 4.73 -12.74
C ALA A 130 -18.08 4.32 -11.33
N LEU A 131 -18.07 5.28 -10.39
CA LEU A 131 -18.55 5.06 -9.04
C LEU A 131 -20.02 4.64 -9.16
N PRO A 132 -20.43 3.50 -8.57
CA PRO A 132 -21.80 3.05 -8.74
C PRO A 132 -22.75 4.08 -8.12
N LYS A 133 -23.68 4.60 -8.93
CA LYS A 133 -24.62 5.64 -8.54
C LYS A 133 -25.77 5.03 -7.72
N GLN A 134 -25.49 4.55 -6.51
CA GLN A 134 -26.54 4.06 -5.58
C GLN A 134 -26.01 3.80 -4.15
N ALA A 135 -25.18 4.69 -3.61
CA ALA A 135 -24.82 4.65 -2.18
C ALA A 135 -26.03 4.84 -1.23
N GLU A 136 -27.17 5.25 -1.77
CA GLU A 136 -28.47 5.43 -1.08
C GLU A 136 -29.21 4.10 -0.81
N ALA A 137 -28.80 3.00 -1.45
CA ALA A 137 -29.41 1.68 -1.24
C ALA A 137 -29.02 1.01 0.09
N PHE A 138 -27.99 1.54 0.78
CA PHE A 138 -27.57 1.02 2.08
C PHE A 138 -28.39 1.66 3.21
N ALA A 139 -28.99 0.83 4.06
CA ALA A 139 -29.69 1.26 5.25
C ALA A 139 -28.79 2.12 6.17
N ARG A 140 -29.42 2.94 7.01
CA ARG A 140 -28.71 3.68 8.08
C ARG A 140 -28.01 2.68 8.99
N LEU A 141 -26.69 2.84 9.14
CA LEU A 141 -25.88 1.93 9.93
C LEU A 141 -26.20 2.06 11.43
N PRO A 142 -26.27 0.96 12.18
CA PRO A 142 -26.35 1.03 13.63
C PRO A 142 -25.02 1.57 14.21
N GLU A 143 -25.10 2.36 15.27
CA GLU A 143 -23.89 2.70 16.04
C GLU A 143 -23.49 1.49 16.90
N PRO A 144 -22.21 1.06 16.86
CA PRO A 144 -21.74 -0.08 17.62
C PRO A 144 -21.61 0.24 19.11
N VAL A 145 -21.60 -0.80 19.96
CA VAL A 145 -21.21 -0.66 21.36
C VAL A 145 -19.70 -0.42 21.40
N LEU A 146 -19.28 0.70 22.00
CA LEU A 146 -17.88 1.06 22.09
C LEU A 146 -17.18 0.31 23.24
N PRO A 147 -15.89 -0.05 23.10
CA PRO A 147 -15.11 -0.61 24.20
C PRO A 147 -15.08 0.31 25.42
N SER A 148 -15.14 -0.29 26.61
CA SER A 148 -14.97 0.43 27.88
C SER A 148 -13.56 1.01 28.00
N LEU A 149 -13.47 2.20 28.59
CA LEU A 149 -12.21 2.87 28.94
C LEU A 149 -11.94 2.87 30.45
N GLU A 150 -12.51 1.92 31.19
CA GLU A 150 -12.11 1.62 32.58
C GLU A 150 -10.60 1.36 32.70
N ARG A 151 -10.01 0.83 31.63
CA ARG A 151 -8.56 0.71 31.44
C ARG A 151 -8.18 1.31 30.08
N PRO A 152 -6.93 1.75 29.89
CA PRO A 152 -6.48 2.20 28.58
C PRO A 152 -6.64 1.13 27.50
N PHE A 153 -7.25 1.50 26.39
CA PHE A 153 -7.40 0.67 25.21
C PHE A 153 -6.23 0.91 24.26
N ASN A 154 -5.57 -0.17 23.85
CA ASN A 154 -4.35 -0.13 23.05
C ASN A 154 -4.62 -0.65 21.64
N ILE A 155 -4.37 0.19 20.63
CA ILE A 155 -4.48 -0.13 19.21
C ILE A 155 -3.07 -0.17 18.61
N LEU A 156 -2.70 -1.32 18.04
CA LEU A 156 -1.49 -1.47 17.25
C LEU A 156 -1.86 -1.35 15.78
N LEU A 157 -1.27 -0.40 15.07
CA LEU A 157 -1.54 -0.12 13.67
C LEU A 157 -0.26 -0.35 12.84
N PRO A 158 0.06 -1.61 12.49
CA PRO A 158 1.15 -1.93 11.58
C PRO A 158 0.73 -1.67 10.13
N GLY A 159 1.67 -1.16 9.34
CA GLY A 159 1.51 -1.02 7.91
C GLY A 159 2.78 -0.57 7.23
N VAL A 160 2.64 -0.03 6.04
CA VAL A 160 3.77 0.34 5.19
C VAL A 160 3.97 1.85 5.15
N GLY A 161 5.22 2.29 5.26
CA GLY A 161 5.57 3.71 5.26
C GLY A 161 5.08 4.43 4.00
N GLY A 162 4.43 5.59 4.20
CA GLY A 162 3.91 6.42 3.12
C GLY A 162 2.52 6.04 2.59
N THR A 163 1.85 5.05 3.20
CA THR A 163 0.46 4.68 2.86
C THR A 163 -0.61 5.38 3.71
N GLY A 164 -0.21 6.10 4.76
CA GLY A 164 -1.14 6.84 5.64
C GLY A 164 -1.36 6.24 7.02
N VAL A 165 -0.55 5.26 7.43
CA VAL A 165 -0.56 4.64 8.78
C VAL A 165 -0.47 5.72 9.87
N THR A 166 0.55 6.57 9.82
CA THR A 166 0.74 7.64 10.81
C THR A 166 -0.39 8.69 10.77
N THR A 167 -1.01 8.89 9.61
CA THR A 167 -2.17 9.77 9.47
C THR A 167 -3.37 9.23 10.24
N VAL A 168 -3.65 7.93 10.16
CA VAL A 168 -4.72 7.29 10.93
C VAL A 168 -4.44 7.37 12.44
N GLY A 169 -3.20 7.14 12.86
CA GLY A 169 -2.79 7.32 14.26
C GLY A 169 -3.03 8.74 14.77
N ALA A 170 -2.63 9.76 14.00
CA ALA A 170 -2.89 11.16 14.33
C ALA A 170 -4.39 11.49 14.37
N MET A 171 -5.20 10.97 13.42
CA MET A 171 -6.65 11.16 13.40
C MET A 171 -7.33 10.57 14.65
N LEU A 172 -6.92 9.37 15.08
CA LEU A 172 -7.41 8.77 16.33
C LEU A 172 -7.02 9.61 17.56
N GLY A 173 -5.81 10.19 17.55
CA GLY A 173 -5.39 11.13 18.59
C GLY A 173 -6.23 12.39 18.66
N TYR A 174 -6.53 13.01 17.50
CA TYR A 174 -7.42 14.16 17.44
C TYR A 174 -8.84 13.81 17.86
N ALA A 175 -9.39 12.69 17.41
CA ALA A 175 -10.72 12.23 17.78
C ALA A 175 -10.82 11.97 19.30
N ALA A 176 -9.81 11.35 19.91
CA ALA A 176 -9.75 11.19 21.37
C ALA A 176 -9.72 12.54 22.11
N ASN A 177 -8.91 13.49 21.62
CA ASN A 177 -8.83 14.82 22.22
C ASN A 177 -10.14 15.60 22.12
N LEU A 178 -10.86 15.51 20.99
CA LEU A 178 -12.17 16.13 20.80
C LEU A 178 -13.22 15.62 21.80
N GLU A 179 -13.07 14.38 22.27
CA GLU A 179 -13.94 13.76 23.28
C GLU A 179 -13.44 13.99 24.72
N GLY A 180 -12.37 14.77 24.93
CA GLY A 180 -11.78 14.99 26.25
C GLY A 180 -11.07 13.77 26.83
N LYS A 181 -10.79 12.74 26.02
CA LYS A 181 -10.10 11.51 26.42
C LYS A 181 -8.59 11.69 26.40
N GLY A 182 -7.90 10.85 27.19
CA GLY A 182 -6.45 10.74 27.13
C GLY A 182 -5.99 10.01 25.88
N CYS A 183 -4.93 10.48 25.22
CA CYS A 183 -4.33 9.77 24.09
C CYS A 183 -2.80 9.86 24.10
N SER A 184 -2.18 8.81 23.55
CA SER A 184 -0.75 8.74 23.29
C SER A 184 -0.53 8.01 21.96
N VAL A 185 0.22 8.63 21.05
CA VAL A 185 0.53 8.08 19.73
C VAL A 185 2.05 8.05 19.55
N LEU A 186 2.60 6.87 19.29
CA LEU A 186 4.01 6.67 18.95
C LEU A 186 4.11 6.00 17.59
N ASP A 187 4.67 6.72 16.63
CA ASP A 187 5.00 6.19 15.32
C ASP A 187 6.44 5.64 15.32
N GLN A 188 6.59 4.35 15.04
CA GLN A 188 7.88 3.70 14.84
C GLN A 188 8.06 3.40 13.35
N ALA A 189 8.99 4.10 12.70
CA ALA A 189 9.36 3.85 11.31
C ALA A 189 10.68 3.08 11.23
N GLY A 190 10.74 2.05 10.39
CA GLY A 190 11.99 1.36 10.07
C GLY A 190 12.95 2.21 9.23
N LEU A 191 14.17 1.70 9.01
CA LEU A 191 15.23 2.38 8.25
C LEU A 191 15.08 2.29 6.73
N ALA A 192 14.01 1.66 6.22
CA ALA A 192 13.86 1.45 4.78
C ALA A 192 13.50 2.76 4.05
N GLN A 193 14.12 2.96 2.88
CA GLN A 193 13.95 4.19 2.09
C GLN A 193 12.55 4.34 1.47
N LYS A 194 11.89 3.24 1.11
CA LYS A 194 10.50 3.20 0.61
C LYS A 194 9.87 1.86 1.00
N PHE A 195 8.58 1.85 1.29
CA PHE A 195 7.81 0.65 1.64
C PHE A 195 8.37 -0.15 2.83
N GLY A 196 9.01 0.54 3.79
CA GLY A 196 9.41 -0.07 5.06
C GLY A 196 8.24 -0.30 6.00
N PRO A 197 8.40 -1.18 7.00
CA PRO A 197 7.42 -1.30 8.07
C PRO A 197 7.34 0.01 8.86
N VAL A 198 6.11 0.42 9.14
CA VAL A 198 5.76 1.49 10.08
C VAL A 198 4.71 0.94 11.02
N VAL A 199 4.91 1.13 12.31
CA VAL A 199 3.97 0.68 13.34
C VAL A 199 3.59 1.88 14.20
N SER A 200 2.31 2.21 14.24
CA SER A 200 1.79 3.21 15.17
C SER A 200 1.24 2.51 16.41
N HIS A 201 1.76 2.87 17.58
CA HIS A 201 1.21 2.49 18.87
C HIS A 201 0.27 3.59 19.33
N ILE A 202 -1.01 3.27 19.47
CA ILE A 202 -2.06 4.22 19.85
C ILE A 202 -2.68 3.74 21.14
N ARG A 203 -2.69 4.60 22.16
CA ARG A 203 -3.31 4.32 23.45
C ARG A 203 -4.38 5.37 23.72
N ILE A 204 -5.57 4.93 24.09
CA ILE A 204 -6.70 5.79 24.43
C ILE A 204 -7.15 5.43 25.83
N ALA A 205 -7.34 6.43 26.69
CA ALA A 205 -7.80 6.24 28.06
C ALA A 205 -8.90 7.25 28.39
N ALA A 206 -9.67 7.00 29.45
CA ALA A 206 -10.67 7.95 29.91
C ALA A 206 -10.05 9.32 30.24
N ARG A 207 -8.82 9.34 30.81
CA ARG A 207 -8.09 10.58 31.14
C ARG A 207 -6.62 10.47 30.76
N GLN A 208 -5.98 11.59 30.45
CA GLN A 208 -4.56 11.63 30.04
C GLN A 208 -3.61 11.04 31.09
N GLN A 209 -3.88 11.30 32.37
CA GLN A 209 -3.06 10.83 33.50
C GLN A 209 -3.05 9.31 33.68
N ASP A 210 -3.95 8.59 33.03
CA ASP A 210 -4.02 7.13 33.07
C ASP A 210 -3.05 6.47 32.05
N LEU A 211 -2.28 7.28 31.29
CA LEU A 211 -1.31 6.83 30.29
C LEU A 211 0.15 7.05 30.75
N PHE A 212 0.78 5.99 31.24
CA PHE A 212 2.15 6.05 31.81
C PHE A 212 3.28 5.78 30.79
N ALA A 213 2.97 5.11 29.67
CA ALA A 213 3.96 4.75 28.66
C ALA A 213 3.37 4.91 27.26
N VAL A 214 4.18 5.40 26.32
CA VAL A 214 3.74 5.69 24.94
C VAL A 214 3.72 4.42 24.07
N ARG A 215 4.64 3.49 24.32
CA ARG A 215 4.73 2.20 23.61
C ARG A 215 3.84 1.15 24.27
N ILE A 216 3.16 0.33 23.46
CA ILE A 216 2.37 -0.81 23.93
C ILE A 216 3.32 -1.96 24.34
N ALA A 217 3.14 -2.51 25.54
CA ALA A 217 3.96 -3.62 26.02
C ALA A 217 3.58 -4.95 25.33
N ALA A 218 4.34 -6.00 25.57
CA ALA A 218 4.02 -7.34 25.07
C ALA A 218 2.68 -7.83 25.64
N GLY A 219 1.84 -8.44 24.81
CA GLY A 219 0.52 -8.94 25.23
C GLY A 219 -0.47 -7.89 25.73
N GLU A 220 -0.36 -6.62 25.33
CA GLU A 220 -1.25 -5.54 25.78
C GLU A 220 -2.11 -4.91 24.66
N ALA A 221 -1.93 -5.29 23.40
CA ALA A 221 -2.71 -4.73 22.30
C ALA A 221 -4.12 -5.32 22.30
N HIS A 222 -5.13 -4.46 22.41
CA HIS A 222 -6.54 -4.87 22.36
C HIS A 222 -7.00 -5.04 20.90
N LEU A 223 -6.47 -4.21 20.00
CA LEU A 223 -6.75 -4.28 18.57
C LEU A 223 -5.45 -4.26 17.76
N LEU A 224 -5.28 -5.26 16.90
CA LEU A 224 -4.37 -5.22 15.75
C LEU A 224 -5.14 -4.70 14.54
N LEU A 225 -4.99 -3.40 14.24
CA LEU A 225 -5.53 -2.81 13.01
C LEU A 225 -4.46 -2.93 11.92
N GLY A 226 -4.37 -4.10 11.29
CA GLY A 226 -3.31 -4.40 10.32
C GLY A 226 -3.58 -3.80 8.95
N CYS A 227 -2.95 -2.68 8.60
CA CYS A 227 -3.08 -2.08 7.26
C CYS A 227 -2.27 -2.81 6.18
N ASP A 228 -1.36 -3.70 6.58
CA ASP A 228 -0.57 -4.56 5.71
C ASP A 228 -0.36 -5.94 6.36
N LEU A 229 -0.67 -7.02 5.62
CA LEU A 229 -0.61 -8.39 6.14
C LEU A 229 0.81 -8.80 6.58
N LEU A 230 1.84 -8.41 5.84
CA LEU A 230 3.22 -8.79 6.16
C LEU A 230 3.70 -8.12 7.44
N VAL A 231 3.43 -6.82 7.60
CA VAL A 231 3.84 -6.10 8.81
C VAL A 231 2.99 -6.54 10.02
N ALA A 232 1.70 -6.84 9.81
CA ALA A 232 0.81 -7.34 10.86
C ALA A 232 1.18 -8.74 11.37
N ALA A 233 1.65 -9.63 10.48
CA ALA A 233 2.13 -10.96 10.85
C ALA A 233 3.59 -10.97 11.37
N GLY A 234 4.25 -9.81 11.41
CA GLY A 234 5.63 -9.70 11.87
C GLY A 234 5.78 -9.98 13.38
N PRO A 235 6.95 -10.50 13.82
CA PRO A 235 7.15 -10.93 15.20
C PRO A 235 6.92 -9.81 16.23
N ASP A 236 7.30 -8.57 15.90
CA ASP A 236 7.08 -7.41 16.76
C ASP A 236 5.59 -7.11 16.97
N ALA A 237 4.74 -7.34 15.97
CA ALA A 237 3.31 -7.12 16.07
C ALA A 237 2.65 -8.27 16.83
N ILE A 238 2.99 -9.53 16.48
CA ILE A 238 2.49 -10.73 17.15
C ILE A 238 2.81 -10.71 18.65
N ALA A 239 4.01 -10.27 19.04
CA ALA A 239 4.41 -10.18 20.45
C ALA A 239 3.56 -9.21 21.28
N LYS A 240 2.76 -8.33 20.67
CA LYS A 240 1.85 -7.41 21.37
C LYS A 240 0.47 -7.99 21.61
N LEU A 241 0.15 -9.14 21.01
CA LEU A 241 -1.17 -9.75 21.05
C LEU A 241 -1.29 -10.71 22.23
N ASP A 242 -2.49 -10.85 22.73
CA ASP A 242 -2.89 -11.80 23.76
C ASP A 242 -4.21 -12.46 23.35
N SER A 243 -4.19 -13.79 23.21
CA SER A 243 -5.32 -14.57 22.73
C SER A 243 -6.56 -14.48 23.62
N ARG A 244 -6.46 -13.97 24.85
CA ARG A 244 -7.62 -13.81 25.74
C ARG A 244 -8.50 -12.63 25.36
N PHE A 245 -7.94 -11.53 24.87
CA PHE A 245 -8.71 -10.30 24.67
C PHE A 245 -8.37 -9.53 23.39
N SER A 246 -7.25 -9.80 22.71
CA SER A 246 -6.95 -9.13 21.45
C SER A 246 -7.97 -9.49 20.37
N HIS A 247 -8.20 -8.54 19.47
CA HIS A 247 -8.86 -8.70 18.18
C HIS A 247 -7.92 -8.26 17.07
N ALA A 248 -8.14 -8.78 15.86
CA ALA A 248 -7.39 -8.42 14.67
C ALA A 248 -8.33 -8.07 13.51
N VAL A 249 -8.10 -6.93 12.89
CA VAL A 249 -8.73 -6.52 11.62
C VAL A 249 -7.60 -6.22 10.66
N VAL A 250 -7.40 -7.08 9.67
CA VAL A 250 -6.18 -7.09 8.85
C VAL A 250 -6.52 -7.03 7.36
N ASN A 251 -5.88 -6.11 6.66
CA ASN A 251 -5.95 -5.98 5.22
C ASN A 251 -5.19 -7.15 4.59
N SER A 252 -5.90 -8.11 4.03
CA SER A 252 -5.32 -9.35 3.49
C SER A 252 -4.77 -9.21 2.08
N GLN A 253 -4.90 -8.03 1.47
CA GLN A 253 -4.35 -7.74 0.15
C GLN A 253 -2.84 -8.03 0.12
N GLN A 254 -2.45 -8.90 -0.80
CA GLN A 254 -1.05 -9.23 -1.01
C GLN A 254 -0.33 -8.05 -1.66
N THR A 255 0.66 -7.50 -0.94
CA THR A 255 1.48 -6.39 -1.42
C THR A 255 2.89 -6.90 -1.75
N PRO A 256 3.48 -6.55 -2.90
CA PRO A 256 4.83 -6.99 -3.23
C PRO A 256 5.87 -6.52 -2.22
N THR A 257 6.66 -7.47 -1.74
CA THR A 257 7.78 -7.24 -0.83
C THR A 257 9.05 -6.84 -1.59
N ALA A 258 10.09 -6.42 -0.85
CA ALA A 258 11.41 -6.19 -1.42
C ALA A 258 11.98 -7.42 -2.13
N GLU A 259 11.59 -8.64 -1.75
CA GLU A 259 12.03 -9.86 -2.42
C GLU A 259 11.63 -9.91 -3.89
N PHE A 260 10.43 -9.39 -4.23
CA PHE A 260 9.96 -9.31 -5.62
C PHE A 260 10.87 -8.47 -6.53
N THR A 261 11.72 -7.61 -5.96
CA THR A 261 12.70 -6.85 -6.74
C THR A 261 13.87 -7.72 -7.21
N ARG A 262 14.14 -8.83 -6.52
CA ARG A 262 15.24 -9.77 -6.79
C ARG A 262 14.76 -11.08 -7.40
N ASN A 263 13.56 -11.53 -7.04
CA ASN A 263 12.93 -12.74 -7.54
C ASN A 263 11.57 -12.41 -8.20
N PRO A 264 11.49 -12.37 -9.54
CA PRO A 264 10.25 -12.13 -10.28
C PRO A 264 9.10 -13.09 -9.93
N ASP A 265 9.45 -14.30 -9.52
CA ASP A 265 8.54 -15.43 -9.25
C ASP A 265 8.33 -15.67 -7.76
N ALA A 266 8.77 -14.74 -6.90
CA ALA A 266 8.51 -14.80 -5.47
C ALA A 266 7.01 -15.02 -5.20
N VAL A 267 6.72 -15.96 -4.32
CA VAL A 267 5.37 -16.28 -3.85
C VAL A 267 5.17 -15.55 -2.53
N PHE A 268 4.07 -14.82 -2.41
CA PHE A 268 3.72 -14.15 -1.16
C PHE A 268 3.03 -15.17 -0.24
N PRO A 269 3.59 -15.53 0.93
CA PRO A 269 3.05 -16.60 1.77
C PRO A 269 1.85 -16.12 2.61
N ALA A 270 0.78 -15.68 1.94
CA ALA A 270 -0.41 -15.08 2.57
C ALA A 270 -1.04 -16.00 3.61
N GLU A 271 -1.27 -17.26 3.27
CA GLU A 271 -1.97 -18.21 4.15
C GLU A 271 -1.17 -18.51 5.42
N ALA A 272 0.15 -18.64 5.33
CA ALA A 272 0.99 -18.79 6.51
C ALA A 272 0.96 -17.56 7.42
N MET A 273 0.95 -16.35 6.85
CA MET A 273 0.82 -15.10 7.60
C MET A 273 -0.55 -14.98 8.27
N LYS A 274 -1.63 -15.31 7.56
CA LYS A 274 -2.99 -15.35 8.13
C LYS A 274 -3.07 -16.34 9.29
N GLN A 275 -2.52 -17.54 9.11
CA GLN A 275 -2.49 -18.56 10.16
C GLN A 275 -1.73 -18.08 11.40
N THR A 276 -0.58 -17.41 11.22
CA THR A 276 0.19 -16.83 12.34
C THR A 276 -0.65 -15.87 13.18
N ILE A 277 -1.46 -15.02 12.53
CA ILE A 277 -2.35 -14.07 13.23
C ILE A 277 -3.51 -14.80 13.91
N ILE A 278 -4.11 -15.80 13.23
CA ILE A 278 -5.15 -16.65 13.81
C ILE A 278 -4.63 -17.38 15.05
N ASP A 279 -3.42 -17.92 15.03
CA ASP A 279 -2.83 -18.63 16.16
C ASP A 279 -2.58 -17.69 17.36
N ALA A 280 -2.24 -16.42 17.09
CA ALA A 280 -1.97 -15.43 18.13
C ALA A 280 -3.26 -14.87 18.78
N VAL A 281 -4.36 -14.79 18.04
CA VAL A 281 -5.57 -14.05 18.46
C VAL A 281 -6.80 -14.94 18.59
N GLY A 282 -6.91 -15.99 17.78
CA GLY A 282 -8.08 -16.84 17.60
C GLY A 282 -8.86 -16.48 16.33
N ALA A 283 -9.40 -17.50 15.65
CA ALA A 283 -10.12 -17.34 14.37
C ALA A 283 -11.37 -16.45 14.51
N GLU A 284 -12.14 -16.60 15.59
CA GLU A 284 -13.37 -15.82 15.81
C GLU A 284 -13.13 -14.32 16.07
N LYS A 285 -11.91 -13.95 16.47
CA LYS A 285 -11.52 -12.57 16.76
C LYS A 285 -10.62 -11.96 15.68
N THR A 286 -10.48 -12.67 14.55
CA THR A 286 -9.62 -12.27 13.43
C THR A 286 -10.47 -12.05 12.17
N HIS A 287 -10.40 -10.85 11.63
CA HIS A 287 -11.11 -10.46 10.41
C HIS A 287 -10.12 -10.08 9.32
N PHE A 288 -10.11 -10.85 8.23
CA PHE A 288 -9.33 -10.53 7.03
C PHE A 288 -10.23 -9.84 6.01
N VAL A 289 -9.76 -8.70 5.49
CA VAL A 289 -10.53 -7.86 4.56
C VAL A 289 -9.64 -7.46 3.39
N GLU A 290 -10.09 -7.66 2.14
CA GLU A 290 -9.43 -7.16 0.93
C GLU A 290 -9.68 -5.65 0.75
N ALA A 291 -9.38 -4.86 1.79
CA ALA A 291 -9.73 -3.44 1.88
C ALA A 291 -9.10 -2.59 0.77
N THR A 292 -7.92 -2.97 0.29
CA THR A 292 -7.25 -2.28 -0.83
C THR A 292 -8.01 -2.45 -2.14
N SER A 293 -8.41 -3.68 -2.46
CA SER A 293 -9.24 -3.99 -3.63
C SER A 293 -10.61 -3.31 -3.54
N LEU A 294 -11.29 -3.41 -2.39
CA LEU A 294 -12.58 -2.78 -2.16
C LEU A 294 -12.50 -1.26 -2.27
N ALA A 295 -11.53 -0.61 -1.62
CA ALA A 295 -11.33 0.83 -1.71
C ALA A 295 -11.06 1.30 -3.16
N THR A 296 -10.28 0.53 -3.91
CA THR A 296 -9.98 0.83 -5.32
C THR A 296 -11.24 0.71 -6.18
N ARG A 297 -12.04 -0.35 -6.02
CA ARG A 297 -13.29 -0.54 -6.76
C ARG A 297 -14.37 0.49 -6.39
N LEU A 298 -14.50 0.80 -5.10
CA LEU A 298 -15.54 1.69 -4.57
C LEU A 298 -15.22 3.17 -4.73
N MET A 299 -13.94 3.56 -4.75
CA MET A 299 -13.53 4.97 -4.67
C MET A 299 -12.47 5.36 -5.71
N GLY A 300 -11.89 4.39 -6.42
CA GLY A 300 -10.85 4.62 -7.43
C GLY A 300 -9.46 4.93 -6.86
N ASP A 301 -9.27 4.81 -5.54
CA ASP A 301 -8.00 5.13 -4.88
C ASP A 301 -7.69 4.12 -3.76
N SER A 302 -6.54 3.45 -3.87
CA SER A 302 -6.06 2.48 -2.89
C SER A 302 -5.57 3.14 -1.59
N ILE A 303 -5.26 4.44 -1.59
CA ILE A 303 -4.83 5.18 -0.39
C ILE A 303 -5.93 5.24 0.67
N ALA A 304 -7.18 5.12 0.24
CA ALA A 304 -8.35 5.12 1.12
C ALA A 304 -8.46 3.82 1.97
N SER A 305 -7.66 2.79 1.72
CA SER A 305 -7.75 1.50 2.40
C SER A 305 -7.55 1.58 3.91
N ASN A 306 -6.65 2.43 4.41
CA ASN A 306 -6.40 2.54 5.86
C ASN A 306 -7.60 3.13 6.62
N LEU A 307 -8.30 4.11 6.03
CA LEU A 307 -9.52 4.67 6.61
C LEU A 307 -10.69 3.71 6.48
N PHE A 308 -10.74 2.94 5.39
CA PHE A 308 -11.68 1.83 5.24
C PHE A 308 -11.48 0.79 6.35
N MET A 309 -10.25 0.39 6.63
CA MET A 309 -9.92 -0.52 7.74
C MET A 309 -10.36 0.03 9.09
N LEU A 310 -10.14 1.33 9.34
CA LEU A 310 -10.62 2.01 10.55
C LEU A 310 -12.15 1.96 10.64
N GLY A 311 -12.86 2.20 9.54
CA GLY A 311 -14.32 2.11 9.48
C GLY A 311 -14.85 0.71 9.80
N TYR A 312 -14.19 -0.32 9.25
CA TYR A 312 -14.51 -1.71 9.54
C TYR A 312 -14.34 -2.00 11.03
N ALA A 313 -13.17 -1.69 11.60
CA ALA A 313 -12.88 -1.91 13.02
C ALA A 313 -13.81 -1.11 13.95
N PHE A 314 -14.17 0.11 13.58
CA PHE A 314 -15.15 0.91 14.31
C PHE A 314 -16.50 0.18 14.37
N GLN A 315 -17.04 -0.23 13.21
CA GLN A 315 -18.36 -0.86 13.15
C GLN A 315 -18.38 -2.25 13.83
N SER A 316 -17.24 -2.94 13.91
CA SER A 316 -17.07 -4.14 14.73
C SER A 316 -17.02 -3.88 16.24
N GLY A 317 -17.12 -2.62 16.69
CA GLY A 317 -17.07 -2.27 18.11
C GLY A 317 -15.67 -2.32 18.71
N LEU A 318 -14.61 -2.15 17.91
CA LEU A 318 -13.21 -2.31 18.34
C LEU A 318 -12.47 -0.97 18.51
N ILE A 319 -13.18 0.16 18.40
CA ILE A 319 -12.60 1.50 18.53
C ILE A 319 -13.32 2.25 19.66
N PRO A 320 -12.63 2.75 20.70
CA PRO A 320 -13.23 3.39 21.87
C PRO A 320 -13.51 4.90 21.66
N LEU A 321 -13.96 5.28 20.46
CA LEU A 321 -14.26 6.65 20.05
C LEU A 321 -15.56 6.66 19.25
N THR A 322 -16.26 7.78 19.22
CA THR A 322 -17.49 7.93 18.43
C THR A 322 -17.19 8.14 16.95
N SER A 323 -18.13 7.75 16.09
CA SER A 323 -18.07 8.03 14.64
C SER A 323 -17.96 9.53 14.37
N ALA A 324 -18.71 10.36 15.10
CA ALA A 324 -18.69 11.82 14.98
C ALA A 324 -17.30 12.43 15.25
N ALA A 325 -16.58 11.95 16.28
CA ALA A 325 -15.24 12.44 16.56
C ALA A 325 -14.22 12.02 15.49
N ILE A 326 -14.33 10.79 14.96
CA ILE A 326 -13.48 10.31 13.86
C ILE A 326 -13.74 11.11 12.59
N GLU A 327 -15.01 11.32 12.23
CA GLU A 327 -15.39 12.14 11.07
C GLU A 327 -14.91 13.58 11.21
N LYS A 328 -14.99 14.17 12.42
CA LYS A 328 -14.46 15.50 12.69
C LYS A 328 -12.93 15.55 12.60
N ALA A 329 -12.23 14.52 13.07
CA ALA A 329 -10.78 14.42 12.92
C ALA A 329 -10.36 14.34 11.43
N ILE A 330 -11.16 13.66 10.59
CA ILE A 330 -10.95 13.62 9.14
C ILE A 330 -11.10 15.02 8.53
N GLU A 331 -12.13 15.78 8.93
CA GLU A 331 -12.32 17.17 8.49
C GLU A 331 -11.14 18.06 8.88
N LEU A 332 -10.71 17.99 10.14
CA LEU A 332 -9.61 18.82 10.66
C LEU A 332 -8.26 18.51 10.00
N ASN A 333 -8.04 17.26 9.58
CA ASN A 333 -6.85 16.91 8.81
C ASN A 333 -6.82 17.59 7.42
N GLY A 334 -7.98 17.99 6.86
CA GLY A 334 -8.08 18.86 5.68
C GLY A 334 -7.64 18.27 4.35
N VAL A 335 -7.15 17.02 4.31
CA VAL A 335 -6.69 16.35 3.09
C VAL A 335 -7.75 15.36 2.61
N ALA A 336 -8.23 15.55 1.38
CA ALA A 336 -9.19 14.64 0.71
C ALA A 336 -10.37 14.25 1.61
N VAL A 337 -10.93 15.22 2.34
CA VAL A 337 -11.92 15.03 3.41
C VAL A 337 -13.08 14.13 2.95
N THR A 338 -13.74 14.47 1.85
CA THR A 338 -14.87 13.70 1.31
C THR A 338 -14.48 12.25 0.98
N LEU A 339 -13.31 12.03 0.38
CA LEU A 339 -12.83 10.68 0.06
C LEU A 339 -12.60 9.86 1.34
N ASN A 340 -11.96 10.46 2.35
CA ASN A 340 -11.66 9.77 3.62
C ASN A 340 -12.92 9.48 4.44
N GLN A 341 -13.91 10.38 4.45
CA GLN A 341 -15.21 10.14 5.07
C GLN A 341 -15.95 9.00 4.36
N GLN A 342 -15.94 8.98 3.02
CA GLN A 342 -16.51 7.88 2.24
C GLN A 342 -15.78 6.56 2.51
N ALA A 343 -14.44 6.58 2.64
CA ALA A 343 -13.66 5.40 2.96
C ALA A 343 -14.04 4.81 4.32
N PHE A 344 -14.12 5.66 5.34
CA PHE A 344 -14.58 5.28 6.67
C PHE A 344 -16.00 4.68 6.62
N LEU A 345 -16.93 5.35 5.93
CA LEU A 345 -18.30 4.87 5.76
C LEU A 345 -18.38 3.51 5.05
N TRP A 346 -17.62 3.32 3.96
CA TRP A 346 -17.58 2.05 3.24
C TRP A 346 -17.00 0.93 4.09
N GLY A 347 -15.95 1.21 4.87
CA GLY A 347 -15.42 0.28 5.86
C GLY A 347 -16.49 -0.19 6.84
N ARG A 348 -17.27 0.77 7.38
CA ARG A 348 -18.40 0.45 8.28
C ARG A 348 -19.45 -0.42 7.57
N ARG A 349 -19.84 -0.06 6.34
CA ARG A 349 -20.81 -0.85 5.56
C ARG A 349 -20.33 -2.28 5.33
N THR A 350 -19.06 -2.47 5.03
CA THR A 350 -18.49 -3.81 4.82
C THR A 350 -18.46 -4.65 6.09
N ALA A 351 -18.25 -4.05 7.25
CA ALA A 351 -18.36 -4.77 8.53
C ALA A 351 -19.82 -5.14 8.86
N HIS A 352 -20.79 -4.31 8.46
CA HIS A 352 -22.21 -4.55 8.74
C HIS A 352 -22.85 -5.54 7.76
N ASP A 353 -22.62 -5.38 6.46
CA ASP A 353 -23.15 -6.23 5.40
C ASP A 353 -22.10 -6.41 4.28
N PRO A 354 -21.14 -7.33 4.46
CA PRO A 354 -20.11 -7.58 3.46
C PRO A 354 -20.69 -8.10 2.13
N ALA A 355 -21.78 -8.88 2.19
CA ALA A 355 -22.41 -9.45 1.00
C ALA A 355 -23.04 -8.37 0.11
N ALA A 356 -23.73 -7.38 0.69
CA ALA A 356 -24.27 -6.26 -0.06
C ALA A 356 -23.17 -5.39 -0.67
N VAL A 357 -22.06 -5.17 0.05
CA VAL A 357 -20.92 -4.43 -0.52
C VAL A 357 -20.28 -5.19 -1.68
N GLU A 358 -20.05 -6.50 -1.55
CA GLU A 358 -19.55 -7.36 -2.62
C GLU A 358 -20.46 -7.33 -3.86
N ALA A 359 -21.78 -7.46 -3.68
CA ALA A 359 -22.75 -7.36 -4.77
C ALA A 359 -22.73 -5.98 -5.43
N PHE A 360 -22.52 -4.91 -4.66
CA PHE A 360 -22.45 -3.54 -5.16
C PHE A 360 -21.21 -3.27 -6.00
N VAL A 361 -20.05 -3.84 -5.64
CA VAL A 361 -18.80 -3.69 -6.41
C VAL A 361 -18.73 -4.60 -7.63
N ASN A 362 -19.53 -5.67 -7.68
CA ASN A 362 -19.58 -6.65 -8.76
C ASN A 362 -21.00 -6.80 -9.35
N PRO A 363 -21.63 -5.74 -9.91
CA PRO A 363 -23.02 -5.83 -10.37
C PRO A 363 -23.22 -6.77 -11.56
N GLN A 364 -22.16 -7.10 -12.31
CA GLN A 364 -22.15 -8.13 -13.36
C GLN A 364 -20.76 -8.78 -13.42
N GLN A 365 -20.73 -10.13 -13.40
CA GLN A 365 -19.57 -11.03 -13.41
C GLN A 365 -18.91 -11.29 -12.04
N GLN A 366 -19.03 -12.55 -11.60
CA GLN A 366 -18.01 -13.20 -10.78
C GLN A 366 -16.69 -13.09 -11.54
N VAL A 367 -15.83 -12.16 -11.14
CA VAL A 367 -14.43 -12.19 -11.56
C VAL A 367 -13.82 -13.38 -10.84
N SER A 368 -13.86 -14.56 -11.48
CA SER A 368 -12.98 -15.64 -11.08
C SER A 368 -11.55 -15.13 -11.19
N GLU A 369 -10.70 -15.46 -10.22
CA GLU A 369 -9.27 -15.27 -10.39
C GLU A 369 -8.86 -15.90 -11.73
N PRO A 370 -8.10 -15.19 -12.58
CA PRO A 370 -7.72 -15.72 -13.88
C PRO A 370 -6.91 -16.99 -13.65
N GLN A 371 -7.53 -18.14 -13.92
CA GLN A 371 -6.81 -19.41 -13.85
C GLN A 371 -5.81 -19.46 -15.01
N PRO A 372 -4.55 -19.82 -14.74
CA PRO A 372 -3.59 -19.99 -15.81
C PRO A 372 -4.07 -21.09 -16.75
N LEU A 373 -4.06 -20.80 -18.04
CA LEU A 373 -4.43 -21.75 -19.07
C LEU A 373 -3.47 -22.95 -19.07
N SER A 374 -3.98 -24.13 -19.42
CA SER A 374 -3.13 -25.30 -19.67
C SER A 374 -2.17 -25.03 -20.83
N LEU A 375 -1.06 -25.78 -20.91
CA LEU A 375 -0.10 -25.60 -22.00
C LEU A 375 -0.77 -25.68 -23.39
N GLU A 376 -1.65 -26.66 -23.58
CA GLU A 376 -2.38 -26.86 -24.83
C GLU A 376 -3.30 -25.68 -25.15
N GLN A 377 -4.04 -25.17 -24.15
CA GLN A 377 -4.89 -24.00 -24.31
C GLN A 377 -4.07 -22.75 -24.66
N ARG A 378 -2.92 -22.55 -24.01
CA ARG A 378 -2.01 -21.44 -24.30
C ARG A 378 -1.48 -21.51 -25.73
N ILE A 379 -1.05 -22.69 -26.17
CA ILE A 379 -0.56 -22.89 -27.55
C ILE A 379 -1.68 -22.57 -28.54
N HIS A 380 -2.90 -23.07 -28.31
CA HIS A 380 -4.05 -22.81 -29.16
C HIS A 380 -4.41 -21.32 -29.24
N ASP A 381 -4.50 -20.65 -28.10
CA ASP A 381 -4.80 -19.21 -28.02
C ASP A 381 -3.71 -18.37 -28.70
N ASN A 382 -2.44 -18.72 -28.52
CA ASN A 382 -1.33 -18.06 -29.18
C ASN A 382 -1.40 -18.24 -30.69
N VAL A 383 -1.69 -19.45 -31.19
CA VAL A 383 -1.87 -19.70 -32.64
C VAL A 383 -2.97 -18.81 -33.21
N SER A 384 -4.14 -18.78 -32.57
CA SER A 384 -5.27 -17.93 -32.98
C SER A 384 -4.89 -16.44 -32.98
N THR A 385 -4.22 -15.99 -31.92
CA THR A 385 -3.75 -14.60 -31.78
C THR A 385 -2.74 -14.23 -32.86
N LEU A 386 -1.76 -15.09 -33.13
CA LEU A 386 -0.71 -14.85 -34.13
C LEU A 386 -1.27 -14.83 -35.56
N GLN A 387 -2.27 -15.68 -35.83
CA GLN A 387 -3.03 -15.68 -37.09
C GLN A 387 -3.77 -14.35 -37.29
N GLN A 388 -4.48 -13.88 -36.26
CA GLN A 388 -5.22 -12.62 -36.30
C GLN A 388 -4.29 -11.40 -36.38
N TYR A 389 -3.16 -11.44 -35.68
CA TYR A 389 -2.19 -10.35 -35.66
C TYR A 389 -1.46 -10.21 -37.01
N GLN A 390 -1.10 -11.32 -37.65
CA GLN A 390 -0.36 -11.29 -38.91
C GLN A 390 -0.89 -12.28 -39.95
N ASN A 391 -0.64 -13.58 -39.80
CA ASN A 391 -1.08 -14.64 -40.72
C ASN A 391 -0.77 -16.05 -40.19
N SER A 392 -1.26 -17.07 -40.90
CA SER A 392 -1.02 -18.49 -40.60
C SER A 392 0.46 -18.89 -40.61
N ALA A 393 1.28 -18.32 -41.50
CA ALA A 393 2.70 -18.65 -41.56
C ALA A 393 3.45 -18.25 -40.28
N TYR A 394 3.03 -17.16 -39.62
CA TYR A 394 3.61 -16.75 -38.34
C TYR A 394 3.24 -17.72 -37.21
N ALA A 395 1.98 -18.15 -37.15
CA ALA A 395 1.52 -19.15 -36.19
C ALA A 395 2.20 -20.52 -36.38
N GLU A 396 2.44 -20.95 -37.62
CA GLU A 396 3.20 -22.17 -37.91
C GLU A 396 4.67 -22.08 -37.48
N ARG A 397 5.29 -20.90 -37.58
CA ARG A 397 6.65 -20.68 -37.08
C ARG A 397 6.69 -20.79 -35.55
N TYR A 398 5.67 -20.29 -34.86
CA TYR A 398 5.52 -20.47 -33.42
C TYR A 398 5.38 -21.95 -33.06
N LEU A 399 4.47 -22.69 -33.71
CA LEU A 399 4.26 -24.14 -33.49
C LEU A 399 5.48 -25.02 -33.78
N ARG A 400 6.42 -24.55 -34.61
CA ARG A 400 7.69 -25.26 -34.84
C ARG A 400 8.71 -25.03 -33.73
N LEU A 401 8.56 -23.95 -32.96
CA LEU A 401 9.47 -23.57 -31.88
C LEU A 401 9.08 -24.21 -30.53
N VAL A 402 7.78 -24.25 -30.25
CA VAL A 402 7.20 -24.87 -29.04
C VAL A 402 6.89 -26.34 -29.29
#